data_AF-A0A929XGB2-F1
#
_entry.id   AF-A0A929XGB2-F1
#
_cell.length_a   1.000
_cell.length_b   1.000
_cell.length_c   1.000
_cell.angle_alpha   90.00
_cell.angle_beta   90.00
_cell.angle_gamma   90.00
#
_symmetry.space_group_name_H-M   'P 1'
#
loop_
_entity.id
_entity.type
_entity.pdbx_description
1 polymer ?
#
loop_
_entity_poly.entity_id
_entity_poly.type
_entity_poly.pdbx_seq_one_letter_code
_entity_poly.pdbx_strand_id
1 'polypeptide(L)'
;MYIKINLEITGSLKNRIIADIYFEDEIYDDIILQGKELYIQKKDLKKLEDGEYYILDLLECNVYKEKELIGKVTDILNNNITETLEIDRKRDNRKKIINSNN
;
A
#
# COMPACT_ATOMS: atom_id res chain seq x y z
N MET A 1 0.49 -7.05 19.75
CA MET A 1 -0.32 -6.15 20.59
C MET A 1 -0.56 -4.89 19.79
N TYR A 2 -1.81 -4.43 19.69
CA TYR A 2 -2.15 -3.16 19.05
C TYR A 2 -2.61 -2.20 20.13
N ILE A 3 -2.21 -0.94 20.01
CA ILE A 3 -2.58 0.12 20.94
C ILE A 3 -3.42 1.11 20.14
N LYS A 4 -4.60 1.42 20.64
CA LYS A 4 -5.43 2.47 20.06
C LYS A 4 -4.89 3.81 20.53
N ILE A 5 -4.65 4.71 19.58
CA ILE A 5 -4.12 6.03 19.84
C ILE A 5 -4.99 7.07 19.14
N ASN A 6 -5.04 8.28 19.70
CA ASN A 6 -5.51 9.47 19.00
C ASN A 6 -4.28 10.24 18.51
N LEU A 7 -4.36 10.78 17.29
CA LEU A 7 -3.25 11.49 16.66
C LEU A 7 -3.75 12.83 16.14
N GLU A 8 -3.02 13.89 16.46
CA GLU A 8 -3.28 15.25 15.99
C GLU A 8 -2.06 15.78 15.26
N ILE A 9 -2.21 16.21 14.01
CA ILE A 9 -1.10 16.84 13.26
C ILE A 9 -0.91 18.26 13.81
N THR A 10 0.19 18.47 14.51
CA THR A 10 0.53 19.76 15.16
C THR A 10 1.45 20.63 14.31
N GLY A 11 2.06 20.07 13.26
CA GLY A 11 2.80 20.87 12.30
C GLY A 11 3.49 20.07 11.22
N SER A 12 4.36 20.76 10.49
CA SER A 12 5.25 20.16 9.51
C SER A 12 6.62 20.83 9.57
N LEU A 13 7.66 20.04 9.32
CA LEU A 13 9.04 20.53 9.28
C LEU A 13 9.77 19.88 8.11
N LYS A 14 10.12 20.69 7.11
CA LYS A 14 10.72 20.23 5.84
C LYS A 14 9.84 19.13 5.19
N ASN A 15 10.36 17.91 5.11
CA ASN A 15 9.72 16.74 4.52
C ASN A 15 9.10 15.81 5.58
N ARG A 16 8.76 16.33 6.77
CA ARG A 16 8.20 15.56 7.88
C ARG A 16 6.91 16.18 8.37
N ILE A 17 5.98 15.31 8.73
CA ILE A 17 4.78 15.66 9.49
C ILE A 17 5.12 15.48 10.97
N ILE A 18 4.72 16.45 11.79
CA ILE A 18 4.82 16.38 13.24
C ILE A 18 3.40 16.17 13.75
N ALA A 19 3.22 15.17 14.60
CA ALA A 19 1.94 14.87 15.20
C ALA A 19 2.11 14.49 16.67
N ASP A 20 1.18 14.94 17.48
CA ASP A 20 1.08 14.62 18.89
C ASP A 20 0.21 13.37 19.02
N ILE A 21 0.64 12.44 19.87
CA ILE A 21 -0.02 11.16 20.11
C ILE A 21 -0.58 11.17 21.52
N TYR A 22 -1.86 10.86 21.64
CA TYR A 22 -2.57 10.77 22.91
C TYR A 22 -3.05 9.33 23.13
N PHE A 23 -2.76 8.81 24.32
CA PHE A 23 -3.27 7.52 24.76
C PHE A 23 -4.58 7.70 25.53
N GLU A 24 -5.49 6.73 25.39
CA GLU A 24 -6.72 6.71 26.18
C GLU A 24 -6.45 6.24 27.63
N ASP A 25 -5.37 5.47 27.84
CA ASP A 25 -4.99 4.91 29.15
C ASP A 25 -3.60 5.40 29.59
N GLU A 26 -3.44 5.70 30.89
CA GLU A 26 -2.18 6.18 31.51
C GLU A 26 -1.05 5.12 31.55
N ILE A 27 -1.36 3.84 31.33
CA ILE A 27 -0.36 2.75 31.39
C ILE A 27 0.71 2.81 30.29
N TYR A 28 0.59 3.75 29.34
CA TYR A 28 1.44 3.87 28.16
C TYR A 28 2.42 5.05 28.22
N ASP A 29 2.52 5.79 29.33
CA ASP A 29 3.38 6.99 29.43
C ASP A 29 4.87 6.71 29.11
N ASP A 30 5.37 5.51 29.41
CA ASP A 30 6.77 5.11 29.15
C ASP A 30 6.98 4.36 27.83
N ILE A 31 6.00 4.34 26.92
CA ILE A 31 6.10 3.53 25.70
C ILE A 31 7.02 4.16 24.64
N ILE A 32 7.88 3.34 24.04
CA ILE A 32 8.72 3.73 22.90
C ILE A 32 8.01 3.38 21.58
N LEU A 33 7.54 4.39 20.86
CA LEU A 33 6.87 4.25 19.56
C LEU A 33 7.81 4.33 18.35
N GLN A 34 9.08 4.68 18.55
CA GLN A 34 10.03 4.83 17.44
C GLN A 34 10.19 3.52 16.66
N GLY A 35 10.03 3.61 15.32
CA GLY A 35 10.15 2.46 14.42
C GLY A 35 8.94 1.52 14.42
N LYS A 36 7.85 1.88 15.10
CA LYS A 36 6.58 1.14 15.03
C LYS A 36 5.76 1.60 13.82
N GLU A 37 4.94 0.69 13.32
CA GLU A 37 4.02 0.94 12.21
C GLU A 37 2.68 1.46 12.74
N LEU A 38 2.07 2.37 11.96
CA LEU A 38 0.73 2.88 12.21
C LEU A 38 -0.25 2.20 11.25
N TYR A 39 -1.41 1.84 11.77
CA TYR A 39 -2.46 1.19 11.00
C TYR A 39 -3.78 1.93 11.18
N ILE A 40 -4.59 1.94 10.13
CA ILE A 40 -5.96 2.47 10.14
C ILE A 40 -6.93 1.37 9.71
N GLN A 41 -8.14 1.35 10.28
CA GLN A 41 -9.16 0.43 9.82
C GLN A 41 -9.75 0.92 8.50
N LYS A 42 -10.02 0.01 7.56
CA LYS A 42 -10.58 0.33 6.25
C LYS A 42 -11.88 1.14 6.31
N LYS A 43 -12.71 0.91 7.34
CA LYS A 43 -13.98 1.63 7.57
C LYS A 43 -13.78 3.11 7.95
N ASP A 44 -12.61 3.48 8.46
CA ASP A 44 -12.27 4.83 8.91
C ASP A 44 -11.52 5.63 7.82
N LEU A 45 -11.29 5.01 6.65
CA LEU A 45 -10.75 5.69 5.48
C LEU A 45 -11.72 6.74 4.95
N LYS A 46 -11.17 7.82 4.41
CA LYS A 46 -11.95 8.88 3.76
C LYS A 46 -12.65 8.30 2.52
N LYS A 47 -13.90 8.72 2.27
CA LYS A 47 -14.55 8.44 0.99
C LYS A 47 -13.81 9.17 -0.13
N LEU A 48 -13.52 8.44 -1.20
CA LEU A 48 -12.86 8.96 -2.39
C LEU A 48 -13.89 9.53 -3.38
N GLU A 49 -13.41 10.38 -4.28
CA GLU A 49 -14.23 10.89 -5.38
C GLU A 49 -14.46 9.81 -6.46
N ASP A 50 -15.44 10.02 -7.33
CA ASP A 50 -15.72 9.08 -8.41
C ASP A 50 -14.52 8.95 -9.36
N GLY A 51 -14.02 7.72 -9.51
CA GLY A 51 -12.85 7.41 -10.33
C GLY A 51 -11.53 7.35 -9.55
N GLU A 52 -11.54 7.66 -8.25
CA GLU A 52 -10.38 7.49 -7.37
C GLU A 52 -10.43 6.16 -6.61
N TYR A 53 -9.26 5.58 -6.33
CA TYR A 53 -9.12 4.31 -5.62
C TYR A 53 -7.94 4.37 -4.66
N TYR A 54 -8.05 3.70 -3.50
CA TYR A 54 -6.88 3.47 -2.65
C TYR A 54 -5.96 2.45 -3.32
N ILE A 55 -4.64 2.64 -3.18
CA ILE A 55 -3.62 1.68 -3.65
C ILE A 55 -3.93 0.27 -3.13
N LEU A 56 -4.30 0.15 -1.85
CA LEU A 56 -4.68 -1.11 -1.21
C LEU A 56 -5.84 -1.84 -1.94
N ASP A 57 -6.77 -1.09 -2.52
CA ASP A 57 -7.91 -1.68 -3.26
C ASP A 57 -7.48 -2.21 -4.63
N LEU A 58 -6.40 -1.68 -5.20
CA LEU A 58 -5.88 -2.06 -6.50
C LEU A 58 -4.90 -3.23 -6.41
N LEU A 59 -4.16 -3.36 -5.31
CA LEU A 59 -3.25 -4.49 -5.11
C LEU A 59 -3.98 -5.83 -5.21
N GLU A 60 -3.32 -6.81 -5.83
CA GLU A 60 -3.82 -8.17 -6.13
C GLU A 60 -5.03 -8.25 -7.08
N CYS A 61 -5.54 -7.12 -7.58
CA CYS A 61 -6.58 -7.13 -8.60
C CYS A 61 -6.12 -7.87 -9.87
N ASN A 62 -7.02 -8.65 -10.46
CA ASN A 62 -6.78 -9.30 -11.74
C ASN A 62 -6.86 -8.27 -12.87
N VAL A 63 -5.82 -8.19 -13.69
CA VAL A 63 -5.80 -7.31 -14.86
C VAL A 63 -6.13 -8.11 -16.11
N TYR A 64 -7.11 -7.64 -16.87
CA TYR A 64 -7.54 -8.27 -18.10
C TYR A 64 -7.28 -7.35 -19.29
N LYS A 65 -6.88 -7.93 -20.41
CA LYS A 65 -6.95 -7.28 -21.72
C LYS A 65 -8.02 -7.99 -22.54
N GLU A 66 -9.07 -7.26 -22.86
CA GLU A 66 -10.31 -7.81 -23.45
C GLU A 66 -10.93 -8.87 -22.54
N LYS A 67 -10.57 -10.15 -22.72
CA LYS A 67 -11.03 -11.29 -21.90
C LYS A 67 -9.89 -12.17 -21.40
N GLU A 68 -8.65 -11.83 -21.72
CA GLU A 68 -7.47 -12.59 -21.32
C GLU A 68 -6.91 -12.03 -20.01
N LEU A 69 -6.70 -12.92 -19.03
CA LEU A 69 -6.03 -12.56 -17.78
C LEU A 69 -4.54 -12.32 -18.05
N ILE A 70 -4.09 -11.08 -17.85
CA ILE A 70 -2.69 -10.68 -18.00
C ILE A 70 -1.89 -11.03 -16.74
N GLY A 71 -2.50 -10.89 -15.57
CA GLY A 71 -1.83 -11.11 -14.30
C GLY A 71 -2.54 -10.42 -13.14
N LYS A 72 -1.80 -10.21 -12.05
CA LYS A 72 -2.27 -9.49 -10.87
C LYS A 72 -1.43 -8.25 -10.60
N VAL A 73 -2.06 -7.17 -10.14
CA VAL A 73 -1.36 -5.97 -9.68
C VAL A 73 -0.52 -6.33 -8.46
N THR A 74 0.77 -5.99 -8.49
CA THR A 74 1.70 -6.21 -7.36
C THR A 74 2.16 -4.94 -6.71
N ASP A 75 2.23 -3.84 -7.46
CA ASP A 75 2.66 -2.54 -6.95
C ASP A 75 2.12 -1.40 -7.83
N ILE A 76 2.23 -0.17 -7.34
CA ILE A 76 1.93 1.06 -8.07
C ILE A 76 3.17 1.95 -8.07
N LEU A 77 3.73 2.16 -9.26
CA LEU A 77 4.91 2.99 -9.46
C LEU A 77 4.46 4.42 -9.77
N ASN A 78 4.86 5.36 -8.92
CA ASN A 78 4.64 6.78 -9.17
C ASN A 78 5.85 7.37 -9.93
N ASN A 79 5.64 7.69 -11.21
CA ASN A 79 6.69 8.22 -12.09
C ASN A 79 6.64 9.75 -12.22
N ASN A 80 6.13 10.46 -11.21
CA ASN A 80 5.95 11.93 -11.13
C ASN A 80 4.99 12.56 -12.16
N ILE A 81 4.64 11.84 -13.23
CA ILE A 81 3.73 12.29 -14.30
C ILE A 81 2.46 11.45 -14.31
N THR A 82 2.60 10.13 -14.17
CA THR A 82 1.49 9.19 -14.10
C THR A 82 1.80 8.07 -13.11
N GLU A 83 0.74 7.46 -12.59
CA GLU A 83 0.79 6.22 -11.81
C GLU A 83 0.74 5.04 -12.78
N THR A 84 1.65 4.09 -12.61
CA THR A 84 1.72 2.88 -13.44
C THR A 84 1.54 1.65 -12.57
N LEU A 85 0.63 0.76 -12.95
CA LEU A 85 0.43 -0.51 -12.26
C LEU A 85 1.53 -1.49 -12.67
N GLU A 86 2.27 -2.01 -11.70
CA GLU A 86 3.13 -3.17 -11.89
C GLU A 86 2.30 -4.46 -11.80
N ILE A 87 2.49 -5.37 -12.76
CA ILE A 87 1.69 -6.57 -12.90
C ILE A 87 2.60 -7.79 -12.92
N ASP A 88 2.40 -8.70 -11.96
CA ASP A 88 2.97 -10.04 -12.05
C ASP A 88 2.20 -10.83 -13.11
N ARG A 89 2.87 -11.01 -14.25
CA ARG A 89 2.29 -11.75 -15.37
C ARG A 89 2.26 -13.22 -15.02
N LYS A 90 1.08 -13.82 -15.18
CA LYS A 90 0.96 -15.28 -15.12
C LYS A 90 1.78 -15.86 -16.26
N ARG A 91 3.00 -16.35 -15.97
CA ARG A 91 3.80 -17.09 -16.97
C ARG A 91 3.12 -18.43 -17.18
N ASP A 92 2.22 -18.50 -18.14
CA ASP A 92 1.67 -19.77 -18.58
C ASP A 92 2.81 -20.57 -19.23
N ASN A 93 3.34 -21.53 -18.49
CA ASN A 93 4.38 -22.49 -18.89
C ASN A 93 5.69 -21.88 -19.43
N ARG A 94 6.73 -21.86 -18.59
CA ARG A 94 8.12 -21.89 -19.07
C ARG A 94 8.34 -23.21 -19.83
N LYS A 95 7.95 -23.30 -21.11
CA LYS A 95 8.59 -24.24 -22.03
C LYS A 95 10.02 -23.75 -22.18
N LYS A 96 10.91 -24.37 -21.40
CA LYS A 96 12.36 -24.24 -21.54
C LYS A 96 12.70 -24.81 -22.93
N ILE A 97 12.71 -23.97 -23.97
CA ILE A 97 13.31 -24.36 -25.24
C ILE A 97 14.82 -24.34 -25.00
N ILE A 98 15.35 -25.49 -24.62
CA ILE A 98 16.79 -25.74 -24.66
C ILE A 98 17.07 -26.11 -26.12
N ASN A 99 17.59 -25.17 -26.91
CA ASN A 99 18.22 -25.55 -28.17
C ASN A 99 19.52 -26.28 -27.80
N SER A 100 19.47 -27.62 -27.85
CA SER A 100 20.67 -28.43 -27.93
C SER A 100 21.15 -28.38 -29.37
N ASN A 101 22.00 -27.41 -29.69
CA ASN A 101 22.84 -27.53 -30.88
C ASN A 101 24.07 -28.35 -30.47
N ASN A 102 24.23 -29.47 -31.18
CA ASN A 102 25.25 -30.51 -31.05
C ASN A 102 26.64 -30.04 -30.64
#